data_AF-A0A496QJG0-F1
#
_entry.id   AF-A0A496QJG0-F1
#
_cell.length_a   1.000
_cell.length_b   1.000
_cell.length_c   1.000
_cell.angle_alpha   90.00
_cell.angle_beta   90.00
_cell.angle_gamma   90.00
#
_symmetry.space_group_name_H-M   'P 1'
#
loop_
_entity.id
_entity.type
_entity.pdbx_description
1 polymer ?
#
loop_
_entity_poly.entity_id
_entity_poly.type
_entity_poly.pdbx_seq_one_letter_code
_entity_poly.pdbx_strand_id
1 'polypeptide(L)' 'MLLSEMKEGQTGVIDRVGGNGALRRRILEMGVLKGSEIYLEKYAPLKDPLEM' A
#
# COMPACT_ATOMS: atom_id res chain seq x y z
N MET A 1 10.02 6.61 3.20
CA MET A 1 10.02 5.41 2.35
C MET A 1 8.63 5.22 1.81
N LEU A 2 8.50 5.00 0.51
CA LEU A 2 7.25 4.67 -0.15
C LEU A 2 6.98 3.16 0.00
N LEU A 3 5.71 2.77 -0.07
CA LEU A 3 5.31 1.36 -0.02
C LEU A 3 6.01 0.52 -1.11
N SER A 4 6.26 1.10 -2.28
CA SER A 4 6.97 0.48 -3.42
C SER A 4 8.47 0.24 -3.20
N GLU A 5 9.06 0.83 -2.15
CA GLU A 5 10.49 0.67 -1.83
C GLU A 5 10.73 -0.39 -0.74
N MET A 6 9.66 -0.94 -0.15
CA MET A 6 9.76 -1.99 0.87
C MET A 6 10.34 -3.28 0.30
N LYS A 7 10.96 -4.11 1.13
CA LYS A 7 11.41 -5.45 0.72
C LYS A 7 10.45 -6.52 1.24
N GLU A 8 10.41 -7.66 0.56
CA GLU A 8 9.64 -8.81 1.02
C GLU A 8 10.09 -9.20 2.44
N GLY A 9 9.11 -9.52 3.28
CA GLY A 9 9.32 -9.79 4.70
C GLY A 9 9.47 -8.54 5.58
N GLN A 10 9.33 -7.33 5.04
CA GLN A 10 9.36 -6.11 5.86
C GLN A 10 7.96 -5.73 6.37
N THR A 11 7.94 -5.26 7.61
CA THR A 11 6.78 -4.64 8.23
C THR A 11 6.99 -3.14 8.34
N GLY A 12 5.95 -2.35 8.09
CA GLY A 12 5.97 -0.91 8.25
C GLY A 12 4.62 -0.37 8.72
N VAL A 13 4.63 0.81 9.32
CA VAL A 13 3.42 1.51 9.75
C VAL A 13 3.14 2.65 8.79
N ILE A 14 1.89 2.79 8.37
CA ILE A 14 1.50 3.88 7.46
C ILE A 14 1.55 5.21 8.20
N ASP A 15 2.47 6.08 7.83
CA ASP A 15 2.47 7.47 8.33
C ASP A 15 1.48 8.37 7.56
N ARG A 16 1.36 8.17 6.24
CA ARG A 16 0.47 8.99 5.39
C ARG A 16 0.03 8.24 4.14
N VAL A 17 -1.23 8.42 3.77
CA VAL A 17 -1.77 8.01 2.46
C VAL A 17 -1.85 9.23 1.56
N GLY A 18 -0.99 9.25 0.53
CA GLY A 18 -0.99 10.27 -0.52
C GLY A 18 -2.03 10.01 -1.62
N GLY A 19 -1.99 10.82 -2.69
CA GLY A 19 -2.89 10.72 -3.84
C GLY A 19 -4.13 11.61 -3.74
N ASN A 20 -4.79 11.83 -4.88
CA ASN A 20 -5.95 12.73 -5.01
C ASN A 20 -7.22 11.97 -5.41
N GLY A 21 -8.37 12.51 -5.01
CA GLY A 21 -9.69 12.09 -5.51
C GLY A 21 -10.06 10.63 -5.20
N ALA A 22 -10.54 9.92 -6.22
CA ALA A 22 -11.12 8.59 -6.11
C ALA A 22 -10.11 7.52 -5.65
N LEU A 23 -8.85 7.60 -6.08
CA LEU A 23 -7.82 6.63 -5.73
C LEU A 23 -7.55 6.63 -4.22
N ARG A 24 -7.36 7.82 -3.63
CA ARG A 24 -7.17 7.95 -2.18
C ARG A 24 -8.36 7.41 -1.42
N ARG A 25 -9.58 7.67 -1.88
CA ARG A 25 -10.80 7.16 -1.25
C ARG A 25 -10.87 5.63 -1.29
N ARG A 26 -10.59 5.00 -2.43
CA ARG A 26 -10.58 3.54 -2.58
C ARG A 26 -9.53 2.90 -1.67
N ILE A 27 -8.33 3.48 -1.58
CA ILE A 27 -7.26 3.01 -0.67
C ILE A 27 -7.73 3.06 0.80
N LEU A 28 -8.34 4.16 1.23
CA LEU A 28 -8.88 4.29 2.59
C LEU A 28 -10.02 3.30 2.85
N GLU A 29 -10.91 3.08 1.87
CA GLU A 29 -12.01 2.11 1.94
C GLU A 29 -11.51 0.65 2.03
N MET A 30 -10.32 0.34 1.49
CA MET A 30 -9.66 -0.95 1.66
C MET A 30 -9.04 -1.16 3.07
N GLY A 31 -9.11 -0.17 3.97
CA GLY A 31 -8.56 -0.27 5.32
C GLY A 31 -7.09 0.16 5.44
N VAL A 32 -6.52 0.71 4.37
CA VAL A 32 -5.16 1.25 4.34
C VAL A 32 -5.20 2.66 4.95
N LEU A 33 -5.12 2.73 6.27
CA LEU A 33 -5.28 3.96 7.08
C LEU A 33 -3.97 4.34 7.78
N LYS A 34 -3.84 5.61 8.17
CA LYS A 34 -2.70 6.04 9.00
C LYS A 34 -2.68 5.25 10.30
N GLY A 35 -1.51 4.72 10.66
CA GLY A 35 -1.31 3.88 11.84
C GLY A 35 -1.58 2.39 11.61
N SER A 36 -2.12 2.00 10.46
CA SER A 36 -2.21 0.59 10.10
C SER A 36 -0.80 0.00 9.91
N GLU A 37 -0.59 -1.19 10.45
CA GLU A 37 0.61 -1.99 10.18
C GLU A 37 0.41 -2.76 8.86
N ILE A 38 1.41 -2.71 7.98
CA ILE A 38 1.45 -3.45 6.73
C ILE A 38 2.67 -4.37 6.76
N TYR A 39 2.44 -5.63 6.44
CA TYR A 39 3.48 -6.62 6.18
C TYR A 39 3.55 -6.89 4.67
N LEU A 40 4.73 -6.71 4.07
CA LEU A 40 4.94 -7.02 2.67
C LEU A 40 5.30 -8.50 2.52
N GLU A 41 4.32 -9.36 2.28
CA GLU A 41 4.53 -10.81 2.20
C GLU A 41 5.36 -11.19 0.96
N LYS A 42 4.86 -10.84 -0.24
CA LYS A 42 5.56 -11.03 -1.52
C LYS A 42 5.14 -9.95 -2.50
N TYR A 43 6.03 -9.59 -3.41
CA TYR A 43 5.61 -8.86 -4.59
C TYR A 43 4.77 -9.77 -5.48
N ALA A 44 3.64 -9.25 -5.98
CA ALA A 44 2.92 -9.94 -7.04
C ALA A 44 3.90 -10.17 -8.22
N PRO A 45 3.92 -11.36 -8.84
CA PRO A 45 4.86 -11.68 -9.92
C PRO A 45 4.71 -10.74 -11.14
N LEU A 46 3.60 -10.01 -11.24
CA LEU A 46 3.30 -9.02 -12.27
C LEU A 46 3.55 -7.56 -11.82
N LYS A 47 4.11 -7.33 -10.63
CA LYS A 47 4.50 -6.03 -10.04
C LYS A 47 3.40 -4.96 -9.88
N ASP A 48 2.14 -5.26 -10.15
CA ASP A 48 0.99 -4.40 -9.83
C ASP A 48 -0.29 -5.24 -9.74
N PRO A 49 -1.35 -4.79 -9.02
CA PRO A 49 -2.70 -5.14 -9.45
C PRO A 49 -2.90 -4.64 -10.88
N LEU A 50 -3.07 -5.57 -11.81
CA LEU A 50 -3.46 -5.27 -13.18
C LEU A 50 -4.99 -5.17 -13.23
N GLU A 51 -5.55 -3.98 -13.03
CA GLU A 51 -6.94 -3.68 -13.44
C GLU A 51 -6.91 -3.18 -14.89
N MET A 52 -7.70 -3.83 -15.76
CA MET A 52 -7.99 -3.38 -17.14
C MET A 52 -8.93 -2.17 -17.13
#